data_AF-A0A359E8N0-F1
#
_entry.id   AF-A0A359E8N0-F1
#
_cell.length_a   1.000
_cell.length_b   1.000
_cell.length_c   1.000
_cell.angle_alpha   90.00
_cell.angle_beta   90.00
_cell.angle_gamma   90.00
#
_symmetry.space_group_name_H-M   'P 1'
#
loop_
_entity.id
_entity.type
_entity.pdbx_description
1 polymer ?
#
loop_
_entity_poly.entity_id
_entity_poly.type
_entity_poly.pdbx_seq_one_letter_code
_entity_poly.pdbx_strand_id
1 'polypeptide(L)'
;GKTQSARIERNIARQNLDQAQREFNSTYNSIRENYQKWLRSWEYYRQEALPLAKEQQQGAITSYEEGAIDYVAFFQSIRDAIRIEIDSWNAFGNYLNSHFQLEYYLNKTQ
;
A
#
# COMPACT_ATOMS: atom_id res chain seq x y z
N GLY A 1 47.26 0.85 -28.32
CA GLY A 1 46.86 0.19 -29.57
C GLY A 1 45.36 -0.01 -29.58
N LYS A 2 44.71 0.14 -30.75
CA LYS A 2 43.24 0.13 -30.92
C LYS A 2 42.53 -1.05 -30.25
N THR A 3 43.15 -2.23 -30.22
CA THR A 3 42.64 -3.44 -29.53
C THR A 3 42.51 -3.28 -28.01
N GLN A 4 43.43 -2.56 -27.37
CA GLN A 4 43.37 -2.28 -25.94
C GLN A 4 42.23 -1.32 -25.62
N SER A 5 42.03 -0.29 -26.45
CA SER A 5 40.90 0.65 -26.33
C SER A 5 39.56 -0.05 -26.48
N ALA A 6 39.40 -0.88 -27.53
CA ALA A 6 38.18 -1.67 -27.73
C ALA A 6 37.87 -2.62 -26.56
N ARG A 7 38.91 -3.19 -25.93
CA ARG A 7 38.75 -4.04 -24.73
C ARG A 7 38.27 -3.24 -23.51
N ILE A 8 38.79 -2.02 -23.33
CA ILE A 8 38.36 -1.11 -22.26
C ILE A 8 36.90 -0.68 -22.47
N GLU A 9 36.54 -0.27 -23.68
CA GLU A 9 35.16 0.11 -24.04
C GLU A 9 34.17 -1.04 -23.79
N ARG A 10 34.54 -2.27 -24.18
CA ARG A 10 33.73 -3.46 -23.90
C ARG A 10 33.55 -3.70 -22.40
N ASN A 11 34.59 -3.51 -21.61
CA ASN A 11 34.50 -3.66 -20.15
C ASN A 11 33.61 -2.57 -19.52
N ILE A 12 33.69 -1.33 -19.98
CA ILE A 12 32.81 -0.23 -19.55
C ILE A 12 31.36 -0.56 -19.90
N ALA A 13 31.08 -0.97 -21.13
CA ALA A 13 29.73 -1.35 -21.55
C ALA A 13 29.16 -2.49 -20.70
N ARG A 14 29.99 -3.48 -20.36
CA ARG A 14 29.59 -4.59 -19.47
C ARG A 14 29.27 -4.11 -18.06
N GLN A 15 30.13 -3.27 -17.48
CA GLN A 15 29.90 -2.71 -16.14
C GLN A 15 28.64 -1.84 -16.09
N ASN A 16 28.41 -1.04 -17.13
CA ASN A 16 27.21 -0.20 -17.24
C ASN A 16 25.93 -1.06 -17.33
N LEU A 17 25.96 -2.15 -18.09
CA LEU A 17 24.84 -3.08 -18.17
C LEU A 17 24.58 -3.79 -16.83
N ASP A 18 25.63 -4.26 -16.17
CA ASP A 18 25.52 -4.90 -14.85
C ASP A 18 24.97 -3.91 -13.80
N GLN A 19 25.36 -2.64 -13.88
CA GLN A 19 24.85 -1.58 -13.01
C GLN A 19 23.37 -1.29 -13.28
N ALA A 20 22.98 -1.13 -14.55
CA ALA A 20 21.59 -0.90 -14.94
C ALA A 20 20.68 -2.05 -14.48
N GLN A 21 21.13 -3.31 -14.59
CA GLN A 21 20.36 -4.46 -14.12
C GLN A 21 20.16 -4.45 -12.59
N ARG A 22 21.18 -4.07 -11.83
CA ARG A 22 21.07 -3.95 -10.37
C ARG A 22 20.11 -2.84 -9.96
N GLU A 23 20.21 -1.68 -10.60
CA GLU A 23 19.32 -0.54 -10.36
C GLU A 23 17.87 -0.88 -10.70
N PHE A 24 17.65 -1.57 -11.82
CA PHE A 24 16.34 -2.08 -12.22
C PHE A 24 15.76 -3.02 -11.17
N ASN A 25 16.50 -4.07 -10.78
CA ASN A 25 16.03 -5.05 -9.81
C ASN A 25 15.72 -4.41 -8.44
N SER A 26 16.60 -3.51 -7.98
CA SER A 26 16.41 -2.80 -6.71
C SER A 26 15.13 -1.94 -6.73
N THR A 27 14.95 -1.17 -7.81
CA THR A 27 13.78 -0.30 -7.97
C THR A 27 12.50 -1.12 -8.09
N TYR A 28 12.51 -2.17 -8.91
CA TYR A 28 11.38 -3.08 -9.06
C TYR A 28 10.95 -3.71 -7.72
N ASN A 29 11.91 -4.23 -6.96
CA ASN A 29 11.64 -4.84 -5.66
C ASN A 29 11.02 -3.84 -4.69
N SER A 30 11.55 -2.62 -4.61
CA SER A 30 11.00 -1.55 -3.77
C SER A 30 9.56 -1.20 -4.13
N ILE A 31 9.26 -1.04 -5.42
CA ILE A 31 7.89 -0.73 -5.90
C ILE A 31 6.94 -1.88 -5.58
N ARG A 32 7.36 -3.13 -5.82
CA ARG A 32 6.57 -4.33 -5.53
C ARG A 32 6.28 -4.48 -4.05
N GLU A 33 7.27 -4.25 -3.18
CA GLU A 33 7.09 -4.31 -1.73
C GLU A 33 6.12 -3.24 -1.22
N ASN A 34 6.22 -2.02 -1.75
CA ASN A 34 5.28 -0.94 -1.44
C ASN A 34 3.85 -1.31 -1.85
N TYR A 35 3.67 -1.87 -3.05
CA TYR A 35 2.37 -2.39 -3.50
C TYR A 35 1.82 -3.46 -2.57
N GLN A 36 2.62 -4.47 -2.22
CA GLN A 36 2.20 -5.55 -1.33
C GLN A 36 1.86 -5.08 0.08
N LYS A 37 2.56 -4.07 0.59
CA LYS A 37 2.24 -3.43 1.87
C LYS A 37 0.84 -2.82 1.84
N TRP A 38 0.54 -2.02 0.81
CA TRP A 38 -0.75 -1.34 0.74
C TRP A 38 -1.90 -2.26 0.36
N LEU A 39 -1.66 -3.28 -0.47
CA LEU A 39 -2.62 -4.34 -0.73
C LEU A 39 -3.06 -5.02 0.57
N ARG A 40 -2.12 -5.47 1.40
CA ARG A 40 -2.44 -6.11 2.69
C ARG A 40 -3.17 -5.17 3.64
N SER A 41 -2.77 -3.90 3.69
CA SER A 41 -3.44 -2.87 4.50
C SER A 41 -4.91 -2.71 4.06
N TRP A 42 -5.14 -2.55 2.76
CA TRP A 42 -6.49 -2.43 2.21
C TRP A 42 -7.33 -3.69 2.45
N GLU A 43 -6.74 -4.88 2.28
CA GLU A 43 -7.41 -6.15 2.53
C GLU A 43 -7.85 -6.29 3.99
N TYR A 44 -7.01 -5.93 4.95
CA TYR A 44 -7.35 -5.90 6.36
C TYR A 44 -8.55 -4.98 6.63
N TYR A 45 -8.52 -3.74 6.14
CA TYR A 45 -9.67 -2.84 6.33
C TYR A 45 -10.94 -3.38 5.70
N ARG A 46 -10.87 -3.88 4.46
CA ARG A 46 -12.03 -4.38 3.71
C ARG A 46 -12.65 -5.62 4.34
N GLN A 47 -11.83 -6.54 4.85
CA GLN A 47 -12.28 -7.87 5.26
C GLN A 47 -12.52 -7.98 6.76
N GLU A 48 -11.88 -7.12 7.57
CA GLU A 48 -11.90 -7.24 9.03
C GLU A 48 -12.38 -5.94 9.69
N ALA A 49 -11.63 -4.84 9.52
CA ALA A 49 -11.87 -3.65 10.33
C ALA A 49 -13.20 -2.95 10.01
N LEU A 50 -13.58 -2.81 8.73
CA LEU A 50 -14.85 -2.21 8.33
C LEU A 50 -16.07 -3.04 8.76
N PRO A 51 -16.11 -4.37 8.51
CA PRO A 51 -17.17 -5.22 9.05
C PRO A 51 -17.31 -5.12 10.57
N LEU A 52 -16.19 -5.20 11.30
CA LEU A 52 -16.20 -5.10 12.76
C LEU A 52 -16.69 -3.73 13.24
N ALA A 53 -16.24 -2.64 12.63
CA ALA A 53 -16.69 -1.29 12.96
C ALA A 53 -18.21 -1.15 12.78
N LYS A 54 -18.78 -1.76 11.72
CA LYS A 54 -20.21 -1.75 11.46
C LYS A 54 -21.00 -2.54 12.52
N GLU A 55 -20.49 -3.70 12.93
CA GLU A 55 -21.10 -4.49 14.00
C GLU A 55 -21.07 -3.74 15.34
N GLN A 56 -19.92 -3.15 15.69
CA GLN A 56 -19.77 -2.34 16.91
C GLN A 56 -20.68 -1.11 16.89
N GLN A 57 -20.80 -0.43 15.75
CA GLN A 57 -21.71 0.69 15.56
C GLN A 57 -23.15 0.27 15.84
N GLN A 58 -23.60 -0.85 15.26
CA GLN A 58 -24.95 -1.36 15.49
C GLN A 58 -25.19 -1.74 16.96
N GLY A 59 -24.21 -2.39 17.59
CA GLY A 59 -24.29 -2.72 19.02
C GLY A 59 -24.36 -1.50 19.92
N ALA A 60 -23.61 -0.44 19.59
CA ALA A 60 -23.66 0.83 20.33
C ALA A 60 -25.01 1.54 20.17
N ILE A 61 -25.61 1.53 18.97
CA ILE A 61 -26.96 2.06 18.73
C ILE A 61 -27.97 1.34 19.63
N THR A 62 -28.00 0.00 19.57
CA THR A 62 -28.94 -0.79 20.39
C THR A 62 -28.73 -0.58 21.89
N SER A 63 -27.48 -0.59 22.35
CA SER A 63 -27.17 -0.37 23.77
C SER A 63 -27.59 1.01 24.26
N TYR A 64 -27.50 2.04 23.41
CA TYR A 64 -27.95 3.39 23.75
C TYR A 64 -29.48 3.47 23.81
N GLU A 65 -30.18 2.87 22.84
CA GLU A 65 -31.65 2.79 22.80
C GLU A 65 -32.23 2.05 24.01
N GLU A 66 -31.54 1.01 24.49
CA GLU A 66 -31.91 0.26 25.69
C GLU A 66 -31.49 0.95 27.00
N GLY A 67 -30.75 2.06 26.92
CA GLY A 67 -30.23 2.78 28.09
C GLY A 67 -29.08 2.09 28.81
N ALA A 68 -28.45 1.08 28.19
CA ALA A 68 -27.31 0.36 28.74
C ALA A 68 -26.00 1.17 28.66
N ILE A 69 -25.89 2.10 27.71
CA ILE A 69 -24.79 3.06 27.63
C ILE A 69 -25.30 4.50 27.58
N ASP A 70 -24.51 5.43 28.09
CA ASP A 70 -24.82 6.84 28.01
C ASP A 70 -24.48 7.45 26.64
N TYR A 71 -24.90 8.70 26.44
CA TYR A 71 -24.67 9.45 25.21
C TYR A 71 -23.17 9.63 24.89
N VAL A 72 -22.30 9.74 25.90
CA VAL A 72 -20.86 9.96 25.70
C VAL A 72 -20.22 8.69 25.16
N ALA A 73 -20.55 7.55 25.74
CA ALA A 73 -20.11 6.24 25.28
C ALA A 73 -20.60 5.95 23.86
N PHE A 74 -21.89 6.23 23.57
CA PHE A 74 -22.44 6.10 22.23
C PHE A 74 -21.68 6.96 21.20
N PHE A 75 -21.53 8.26 21.48
CA PHE A 75 -20.85 9.18 20.59
C PHE A 75 -19.39 8.77 20.32
N GLN A 76 -18.71 8.24 21.36
CA GLN A 76 -17.36 7.70 21.23
C GLN A 76 -17.31 6.53 20.23
N SER A 77 -18.23 5.56 20.33
CA SER A 77 -18.31 4.44 19.40
C SER A 77 -18.56 4.87 17.96
N ILE A 78 -19.43 5.86 17.73
CA ILE A 78 -19.67 6.41 16.39
C ILE A 78 -18.40 7.09 15.85
N ARG A 79 -17.69 7.86 16.68
CA ARG A 79 -16.44 8.52 16.29
C ARG A 79 -15.35 7.50 15.91
N ASP A 80 -15.26 6.40 16.64
CA ASP A 80 -14.29 5.34 16.36
C ASP A 80 -14.60 4.63 15.04
N ALA A 81 -15.87 4.35 14.75
CA ALA A 81 -16.29 3.79 13.47
C ALA A 81 -15.94 4.71 12.29
N ILE A 82 -16.23 6.02 12.40
CA ILE A 82 -15.87 7.02 11.38
C ILE A 82 -14.36 7.06 11.15
N ARG A 83 -13.57 6.94 12.22
CA ARG A 83 -12.11 6.92 12.09
C ARG A 83 -11.62 5.71 11.29
N ILE A 84 -12.19 4.53 11.55
CA ILE A 84 -11.89 3.31 10.79
C ILE A 84 -12.25 3.49 9.31
N GLU A 85 -13.37 4.14 9.01
CA GLU A 85 -13.75 4.47 7.62
C GLU A 85 -12.71 5.38 6.95
N ILE A 86 -12.32 6.48 7.60
CA ILE A 86 -11.31 7.41 7.08
C ILE A 86 -9.98 6.69 6.84
N ASP A 87 -9.52 5.90 7.80
CA ASP A 87 -8.27 5.16 7.70
C ASP A 87 -8.32 4.11 6.56
N SER A 88 -9.48 3.49 6.33
CA SER A 88 -9.70 2.57 5.21
C SER A 88 -9.60 3.26 3.84
N TRP A 89 -10.14 4.48 3.71
CA TRP A 89 -10.04 5.28 2.49
C TRP A 89 -8.59 5.64 2.19
N ASN A 90 -7.82 6.00 3.22
CA ASN A 90 -6.39 6.24 3.09
C ASN A 90 -5.64 4.99 2.64
N ALA A 91 -5.94 3.82 3.21
CA ALA A 91 -5.33 2.55 2.79
C ALA A 91 -5.67 2.22 1.32
N PHE A 92 -6.93 2.40 0.92
CA PHE A 92 -7.38 2.16 -0.45
C PHE A 92 -6.70 3.10 -1.45
N GLY A 93 -6.62 4.40 -1.15
CA GLY A 93 -5.93 5.38 -2.00
C GLY A 93 -4.45 5.05 -2.19
N ASN A 94 -3.76 4.66 -1.12
CA ASN A 94 -2.37 4.24 -1.23
C ASN A 94 -2.19 2.93 -2.01
N TYR A 95 -3.12 1.98 -1.86
CA TYR A 95 -3.15 0.76 -2.67
C TYR A 95 -3.25 1.10 -4.16
N LEU A 96 -4.22 1.93 -4.56
CA LEU A 96 -4.38 2.35 -5.96
C LEU A 96 -3.13 3.06 -6.49
N ASN A 97 -2.57 3.99 -5.72
CA ASN A 97 -1.35 4.69 -6.13
C ASN A 97 -0.16 3.73 -6.33
N SER A 98 0.05 2.81 -5.39
CA SER A 98 1.13 1.82 -5.49
C SER A 98 0.92 0.83 -6.64
N HIS A 99 -0.34 0.47 -6.93
CA HIS A 99 -0.70 -0.35 -8.10
C HIS A 99 -0.35 0.37 -9.39
N PHE A 100 -0.73 1.65 -9.54
CA PHE A 100 -0.39 2.44 -10.72
C PHE A 100 1.12 2.64 -10.90
N GLN A 101 1.87 2.82 -9.81
CA GLN A 101 3.33 2.89 -9.86
C GLN A 101 3.95 1.59 -10.38
N LEU A 102 3.45 0.43 -9.91
CA LEU A 102 3.91 -0.88 -10.36
C LEU A 102 3.61 -1.09 -11.85
N GLU A 103 2.37 -0.84 -12.27
CA GLU A 103 1.95 -0.93 -13.67
C GLU A 103 2.76 -0.01 -14.59
N TYR A 104 2.97 1.25 -14.17
CA TYR A 104 3.76 2.21 -14.93
C TYR A 104 5.21 1.75 -15.10
N TYR A 105 5.81 1.21 -14.04
CA TYR A 105 7.18 0.70 -14.09
C TYR A 105 7.29 -0.51 -15.02
N LEU A 106 6.36 -1.46 -14.93
CA LEU A 106 6.30 -2.64 -15.80
C LEU A 106 6.10 -2.26 -17.27
N ASN A 107 5.22 -1.31 -17.57
CA ASN A 107 4.96 -0.86 -18.94
C ASN A 107 6.09 -0.04 -19.55
N LYS A 108 6.90 0.65 -18.73
CA LYS A 108 8.12 1.33 -19.19
C LYS A 108 9.27 0.39 -19.54
N THR A 109 9.20 -0.86 -19.08
CA THR A 109 10.29 -1.83 -19.25
C THR A 109 10.03 -2.79 -20.42
N GLN A 110 8.84 -2.72 -21.04
CA GLN A 110 8.50 -3.40 -22.30
C GLN A 110 8.86 -2.51 -23.49
#